data_AF-A0AAD0I2T4-F1
#
_entry.id   AF-A0AAD0I2T4-F1
#
_cell.length_a   1.000
_cell.length_b   1.000
_cell.length_c   1.000
_cell.angle_alpha   90.00
_cell.angle_beta   90.00
_cell.angle_gamma   90.00
#
_symmetry.space_group_name_H-M   'P 1'
#
loop_
_entity.id
_entity.type
_entity.pdbx_description
1 polymer ?
#
loop_
_entity_poly.entity_id
_entity_poly.type
_entity_poly.pdbx_seq_one_letter_code
_entity_poly.pdbx_strand_id
1 'polypeptide(L)'
;MWDFRLGQAIGLMFKTLPFIVFRLAVYFGIALAYVLMTGVGAGVGWGIGGFGDEGFRAASTFWGGAIGFGIVGAVMYVLREYLLYVVKAGHIAVLVELMDGQVLPENRGQIQHASQVVKERFGQASALFVVDQLIKGVLRSLVGIVRTVFRLLPIPGAQQFLRIVQAFLRIAVGFIDEVILAYCIKTRSNTPWQSSRDALVLYGQNLKPMMKNAAWLTLIIYLLSFVVFLVMLAPAALVAYLIPGGWSATGLLVALLFAWSVKVAVFEPLAVTCMMQVYFKTIEGQTPDPEWEAKLDGISKKFRELKHKVAGEKAQQPEAAAPLAGDQSVDGSAN
;
A
#
# COMPACT_ATOMS: atom_id res chain seq x y z
N MET A 1 23.70 -9.72 3.10
CA MET A 1 22.75 -9.99 4.18
C MET A 1 21.96 -8.72 4.48
N TRP A 2 21.20 -8.21 3.50
CA TRP A 2 20.36 -7.00 3.58
C TRP A 2 21.01 -5.69 4.09
N ASP A 3 20.36 -4.56 3.84
CA ASP A 3 20.84 -3.18 4.06
C ASP A 3 19.91 -2.36 4.97
N PHE A 4 18.82 -2.96 5.47
CA PHE A 4 17.92 -2.36 6.45
C PHE A 4 18.28 -2.73 7.91
N ARG A 5 17.89 -1.87 8.85
CA ARG A 5 18.06 -2.04 10.29
C ARG A 5 16.73 -2.42 10.93
N LEU A 6 16.51 -3.73 11.12
CA LEU A 6 15.24 -4.25 11.66
C LEU A 6 14.90 -3.67 13.03
N GLY A 7 15.88 -3.53 13.95
CA GLY A 7 15.64 -2.96 15.27
C GLY A 7 15.19 -1.49 15.22
N GLN A 8 15.75 -0.69 14.31
CA GLN A 8 15.31 0.68 14.08
C GLN A 8 13.90 0.72 13.48
N ALA A 9 13.60 -0.15 12.52
CA ALA A 9 12.27 -0.26 11.94
C ALA A 9 11.22 -0.63 13.00
N ILE A 10 11.52 -1.60 13.87
CA ILE A 10 10.66 -1.96 15.02
C ILE A 10 10.48 -0.77 15.96
N GLY A 11 11.55 -0.02 16.28
CA GLY A 11 11.46 1.19 17.09
C GLY A 11 10.54 2.25 16.48
N LEU A 12 10.58 2.43 15.16
CA LEU A 12 9.66 3.32 14.45
C LEU A 12 8.21 2.82 14.54
N MET A 13 7.98 1.51 14.38
CA MET A 13 6.65 0.91 14.55
C MET A 13 6.08 1.15 15.96
N PHE A 14 6.90 1.10 17.01
CA PHE A 14 6.46 1.43 18.37
C PHE A 14 6.08 2.90 18.53
N LYS A 15 6.82 3.82 17.89
CA LYS A 15 6.48 5.24 17.89
C LYS A 15 5.19 5.56 17.12
N THR A 16 4.78 4.67 16.22
CA THR A 16 3.54 4.80 15.43
C THR A 16 2.44 3.83 15.88
N LEU A 17 2.47 3.35 17.13
CA LEU A 17 1.41 2.51 17.70
C LEU A 17 -0.01 3.07 17.50
N PRO A 18 -0.29 4.39 17.65
CA PRO A 18 -1.60 4.94 17.34
C PRO A 18 -2.08 4.63 15.91
N PHE A 19 -1.17 4.61 14.93
CA PHE A 19 -1.45 4.25 13.54
C PHE A 19 -1.70 2.76 13.35
N ILE A 20 -0.96 1.91 14.06
CA ILE A 20 -1.20 0.46 14.05
C ILE A 20 -2.60 0.15 14.61
N VAL A 21 -2.97 0.78 15.72
CA VAL A 21 -4.31 0.64 16.31
C VAL A 21 -5.38 1.18 15.37
N PHE A 22 -5.17 2.34 14.75
CA PHE A 22 -6.09 2.88 13.77
C PHE A 22 -6.30 1.95 12.58
N ARG A 23 -5.22 1.35 12.06
CA ARG A 23 -5.29 0.32 11.02
C ARG A 23 -6.12 -0.87 11.46
N LEU A 24 -5.84 -1.42 12.64
CA LEU A 24 -6.62 -2.53 13.21
C LEU A 24 -8.10 -2.17 13.31
N ALA A 25 -8.43 -0.96 13.78
CA ALA A 25 -9.80 -0.48 13.89
C ALA A 25 -10.50 -0.39 12.52
N VAL A 26 -9.79 0.07 11.47
CA VAL A 26 -10.34 0.10 10.11
C VAL A 26 -10.60 -1.30 9.58
N TYR A 27 -9.64 -2.23 9.70
CA TYR A 27 -9.83 -3.62 9.26
C TYR A 27 -10.94 -4.32 10.04
N PHE A 28 -10.99 -4.10 11.35
CA PHE A 28 -12.06 -4.61 12.21
C PHE A 28 -13.42 -4.02 11.83
N GLY A 29 -13.49 -2.71 11.57
CA GLY A 29 -14.71 -2.05 11.12
C GLY A 29 -15.25 -2.62 9.80
N ILE A 30 -14.37 -2.96 8.86
CA ILE A 30 -14.74 -3.65 7.61
C ILE A 30 -15.33 -5.04 7.92
N ALA A 31 -14.63 -5.83 8.74
CA ALA A 31 -15.11 -7.16 9.11
C ALA A 31 -16.45 -7.10 9.85
N LEU A 32 -16.60 -6.15 10.77
CA LEU A 32 -17.83 -5.90 11.51
C LEU A 32 -18.97 -5.49 10.56
N ALA A 33 -18.72 -4.66 9.56
CA ALA A 33 -19.72 -4.30 8.56
C ALA A 33 -20.26 -5.53 7.81
N TYR A 34 -19.38 -6.45 7.41
CA TYR A 34 -19.80 -7.73 6.81
C TYR A 34 -20.68 -8.54 7.76
N VAL A 35 -20.24 -8.74 9.01
CA VAL A 35 -21.00 -9.52 9.99
C VAL A 35 -22.37 -8.91 10.27
N LEU A 36 -22.43 -7.60 10.53
CA LEU A 36 -23.66 -6.91 10.86
C LEU A 36 -24.65 -6.91 9.68
N MET A 37 -24.20 -6.61 8.46
CA MET A 37 -25.10 -6.58 7.31
C MET A 37 -25.56 -7.96 6.88
N THR A 38 -24.71 -8.99 6.99
CA THR A 38 -25.15 -10.38 6.83
C THR A 38 -26.19 -10.75 7.89
N GLY A 39 -25.98 -10.36 9.15
CA GLY A 39 -26.94 -10.59 10.24
C GLY A 39 -28.28 -9.86 10.03
N VAL A 40 -28.24 -8.58 9.66
CA VAL A 40 -29.43 -7.77 9.33
C VAL A 40 -30.16 -8.37 8.13
N GLY A 41 -29.44 -8.70 7.06
CA GLY A 41 -30.01 -9.34 5.88
C GLY A 41 -30.68 -10.67 6.22
N ALA A 42 -30.03 -11.51 7.02
CA ALA A 42 -30.59 -12.77 7.49
C ALA A 42 -31.82 -12.55 8.38
N GLY A 43 -31.80 -11.55 9.26
CA GLY A 43 -32.94 -11.18 10.10
C GLY A 43 -34.16 -10.70 9.31
N VAL A 44 -33.94 -9.87 8.29
CA VAL A 44 -35.00 -9.45 7.35
C VAL A 44 -35.53 -10.67 6.58
N GLY A 45 -34.63 -11.52 6.08
CA GLY A 45 -34.98 -12.76 5.38
C GLY A 45 -35.79 -13.73 6.26
N TRP A 46 -35.44 -13.85 7.54
CA TRP A 46 -36.17 -14.63 8.53
C TRP A 46 -37.57 -14.05 8.78
N GLY A 47 -37.68 -12.72 8.90
CA GLY A 47 -38.96 -12.02 9.06
C GLY A 47 -39.91 -12.24 7.88
N ILE A 48 -39.40 -12.12 6.64
CA ILE A 48 -40.17 -12.43 5.41
C ILE A 48 -40.50 -13.93 5.34
N GLY A 49 -39.54 -14.77 5.72
CA GLY A 49 -39.68 -16.23 5.76
C GLY A 49 -40.78 -16.72 6.70
N GLY A 50 -41.17 -15.92 7.71
CA GLY A 50 -42.26 -16.23 8.64
C GLY A 50 -43.65 -16.35 7.99
N PHE A 51 -43.81 -15.91 6.73
CA PHE A 51 -45.06 -16.08 5.97
C PHE A 51 -45.15 -17.42 5.21
N GLY A 52 -44.12 -18.25 5.24
CA GLY A 52 -44.09 -19.56 4.56
C GLY A 52 -43.80 -20.72 5.51
N ASP A 53 -43.50 -21.89 4.91
CA ASP A 53 -43.10 -23.08 5.66
C ASP A 53 -41.65 -23.01 6.16
N GLU A 54 -41.20 -24.04 6.88
CA GLU A 54 -39.84 -24.06 7.44
C GLU A 54 -38.75 -24.02 6.35
N GLY A 55 -39.00 -24.65 5.20
CA GLY A 55 -38.09 -24.64 4.05
C GLY A 55 -37.96 -23.24 3.46
N PHE A 56 -39.08 -22.55 3.25
CA PHE A 56 -39.12 -21.18 2.79
C PHE A 56 -38.47 -20.22 3.79
N ARG A 57 -38.71 -20.41 5.10
CA ARG A 57 -38.08 -19.60 6.13
C ARG A 57 -36.56 -19.76 6.15
N ALA A 58 -36.07 -20.99 6.06
CA ALA A 58 -34.64 -21.26 5.97
C ALA A 58 -34.03 -20.64 4.70
N ALA A 59 -34.68 -20.82 3.54
CA ALA A 59 -34.23 -20.27 2.26
C ALA A 59 -34.21 -18.73 2.27
N SER A 60 -35.28 -18.08 2.74
CA SER A 60 -35.37 -16.62 2.83
C SER A 60 -34.35 -16.04 3.82
N THR A 61 -34.10 -16.71 4.96
CA THR A 61 -33.04 -16.32 5.92
C THR A 61 -31.66 -16.39 5.25
N PHE A 62 -31.36 -17.49 4.57
CA PHE A 62 -30.09 -17.67 3.88
C PHE A 62 -29.87 -16.59 2.80
N TRP A 63 -30.86 -16.41 1.91
CA TRP A 63 -30.77 -15.42 0.82
C TRP A 63 -30.73 -14.00 1.33
N GLY A 64 -31.48 -13.68 2.39
CA GLY A 64 -31.38 -12.39 3.07
C GLY A 64 -29.96 -12.13 3.56
N GLY A 65 -29.32 -13.11 4.21
CA GLY A 65 -27.93 -13.01 4.67
C GLY A 65 -26.94 -12.88 3.50
N ALA A 66 -27.11 -13.66 2.44
CA ALA A 66 -26.29 -13.61 1.23
C ALA A 66 -26.40 -12.25 0.51
N ILE A 67 -27.59 -11.66 0.44
CA ILE A 67 -27.82 -10.31 -0.10
C ILE A 67 -27.14 -9.26 0.79
N GLY A 68 -27.32 -9.35 2.11
CA GLY A 68 -26.65 -8.45 3.06
C GLY A 68 -25.12 -8.50 2.92
N PHE A 69 -24.55 -9.70 2.80
CA PHE A 69 -23.13 -9.90 2.50
C PHE A 69 -22.74 -9.29 1.14
N GLY A 70 -23.55 -9.53 0.11
CA GLY A 70 -23.33 -9.05 -1.25
C GLY A 70 -23.32 -7.52 -1.36
N ILE A 71 -24.21 -6.84 -0.64
CA ILE A 71 -24.26 -5.37 -0.57
C ILE A 71 -22.97 -4.81 0.01
N VAL A 72 -22.51 -5.34 1.15
CA VAL A 72 -21.22 -4.92 1.73
C VAL A 72 -20.08 -5.26 0.77
N GLY A 73 -20.12 -6.43 0.14
CA GLY A 73 -19.19 -6.82 -0.91
C GLY A 73 -19.07 -5.79 -2.03
N ALA A 74 -20.20 -5.31 -2.56
CA ALA A 74 -20.23 -4.31 -3.61
C ALA A 74 -19.71 -2.95 -3.14
N VAL A 75 -20.13 -2.48 -1.96
CA VAL A 75 -19.64 -1.22 -1.38
C VAL A 75 -18.13 -1.29 -1.12
N MET A 76 -17.66 -2.38 -0.49
CA MET A 76 -16.25 -2.59 -0.19
C MET A 76 -15.41 -2.82 -1.44
N TYR A 77 -15.97 -3.37 -2.51
CA TYR A 77 -15.26 -3.46 -3.80
C TYR A 77 -14.85 -2.08 -4.30
N VAL A 78 -15.72 -1.07 -4.16
CA VAL A 78 -15.43 0.31 -4.55
C VAL A 78 -14.55 1.02 -3.51
N LEU A 79 -14.89 0.92 -2.22
CA LEU A 79 -14.25 1.73 -1.19
C LEU A 79 -12.92 1.18 -0.68
N ARG A 80 -12.66 -0.14 -0.74
CA ARG A 80 -11.49 -0.73 -0.06
C ARG A 80 -10.18 -0.15 -0.55
N GLU A 81 -10.05 0.08 -1.86
CA GLU A 81 -8.76 0.47 -2.41
C GLU A 81 -8.41 1.87 -1.94
N TYR A 82 -9.38 2.78 -1.99
CA TYR A 82 -9.22 4.14 -1.49
C TYR A 82 -9.04 4.19 0.04
N LEU A 83 -9.91 3.55 0.82
CA LEU A 83 -9.84 3.58 2.29
C LEU A 83 -8.52 3.02 2.81
N LEU A 84 -8.14 1.82 2.36
CA LEU A 84 -6.91 1.16 2.82
C LEU A 84 -5.68 1.94 2.37
N TYR A 85 -5.74 2.57 1.20
CA TYR A 85 -4.65 3.38 0.70
C TYR A 85 -4.46 4.68 1.50
N VAL A 86 -5.54 5.40 1.84
CA VAL A 86 -5.44 6.62 2.66
C VAL A 86 -4.81 6.33 4.02
N VAL A 87 -5.24 5.25 4.68
CA VAL A 87 -4.67 4.82 5.96
C VAL A 87 -3.20 4.45 5.81
N LYS A 88 -2.84 3.78 4.71
CA LYS A 88 -1.47 3.40 4.40
C LYS A 88 -0.57 4.61 4.12
N ALA A 89 -1.03 5.54 3.30
CA ALA A 89 -0.34 6.78 2.97
C ALA A 89 -0.09 7.64 4.21
N GLY A 90 -1.11 7.77 5.08
CA GLY A 90 -0.95 8.49 6.35
C GLY A 90 0.11 7.88 7.26
N HIS A 91 0.14 6.55 7.36
CA HIS A 91 1.18 5.89 8.15
C HIS A 91 2.58 6.09 7.55
N ILE A 92 2.72 6.02 6.22
CA ILE A 92 3.99 6.28 5.53
C ILE A 92 4.46 7.71 5.79
N ALA A 93 3.56 8.70 5.75
CA ALA A 93 3.92 10.09 6.02
C ALA A 93 4.57 10.27 7.40
N VAL A 94 3.95 9.70 8.42
CA VAL A 94 4.43 9.70 9.80
C VAL A 94 5.76 8.95 9.95
N LEU A 95 5.90 7.80 9.28
CA LEU A 95 7.16 7.05 9.30
C LEU A 95 8.31 7.83 8.63
N VAL A 96 8.05 8.51 7.51
CA VAL A 96 9.04 9.34 6.82
C VAL A 96 9.53 10.47 7.72
N GLU A 97 8.62 11.19 8.39
CA GLU A 97 9.00 12.26 9.31
C GLU A 97 9.84 11.76 10.50
N LEU A 98 9.45 10.63 11.10
CA LEU A 98 10.23 10.01 12.16
C LEU A 98 11.61 9.54 11.68
N MET A 99 11.71 9.06 10.44
CA MET A 99 12.99 8.66 9.84
C MET A 99 13.92 9.85 9.61
N ASP A 100 13.37 11.03 9.34
CA ASP A 100 14.10 12.29 9.22
C ASP A 100 14.31 13.00 10.58
N GLY A 101 14.01 12.32 11.68
CA GLY A 101 14.28 12.80 13.05
C GLY A 101 13.29 13.82 13.59
N GLN A 102 12.15 14.02 12.92
CA GLN A 102 11.10 14.92 13.40
C GLN A 102 10.40 14.34 14.63
N VAL A 103 9.92 15.23 15.51
CA VAL A 103 9.08 14.87 16.65
C VAL A 103 7.63 14.93 16.20
N LEU A 104 6.90 13.83 16.38
CA LEU A 104 5.48 13.77 16.02
C LEU A 104 4.59 14.21 17.19
N PRO A 105 3.41 14.78 16.88
CA PRO A 105 2.37 14.97 17.89
C PRO A 105 2.01 13.64 18.55
N GLU A 106 1.78 13.63 19.86
CA GLU A 106 1.41 12.39 20.56
C GLU A 106 -0.04 11.96 20.27
N ASN A 107 -0.34 10.68 20.51
CA ASN A 107 -1.71 10.12 20.48
C ASN A 107 -2.43 10.31 19.13
N ARG A 108 -3.71 10.75 19.17
CA ARG A 108 -4.54 10.98 17.98
C ARG A 108 -4.03 12.14 17.10
N GLY A 109 -3.13 12.98 17.63
CA GLY A 109 -2.48 14.05 16.87
C GLY A 109 -1.71 13.53 15.66
N GLN A 110 -1.12 12.32 15.74
CA GLN A 110 -0.43 11.69 14.61
C GLN A 110 -1.35 11.51 13.40
N ILE A 111 -2.59 11.06 13.61
CA ILE A 111 -3.53 10.76 12.52
C ILE A 111 -3.96 12.04 11.80
N GLN A 112 -4.24 13.09 12.57
CA GLN A 112 -4.59 14.40 12.01
C GLN A 112 -3.41 15.02 11.26
N HIS A 113 -2.22 14.96 11.84
CA HIS A 113 -0.98 15.42 11.23
C HIS A 113 -0.70 14.71 9.91
N ALA A 114 -0.78 13.38 9.89
CA ALA A 114 -0.62 12.59 8.67
C ALA A 114 -1.62 12.99 7.57
N SER A 115 -2.89 13.22 7.94
CA SER A 115 -3.90 13.67 7.00
C SER A 115 -3.58 15.05 6.43
N GLN A 116 -2.97 15.95 7.22
CA GLN A 116 -2.51 17.25 6.76
C GLN A 116 -1.33 17.10 5.78
N VAL A 117 -0.29 16.33 6.15
CA VAL A 117 0.87 16.06 5.29
C VAL A 117 0.45 15.50 3.93
N VAL A 118 -0.45 14.50 3.91
CA VAL A 118 -0.97 13.92 2.67
C VAL A 118 -1.76 14.94 1.86
N LYS A 119 -2.62 15.75 2.50
CA LYS A 119 -3.45 16.77 1.84
C LYS A 119 -2.60 17.90 1.25
N GLU A 120 -1.58 18.37 1.96
CA GLU A 120 -0.71 19.44 1.48
C GLU A 120 0.08 19.03 0.25
N ARG A 121 0.59 17.78 0.20
CA ARG A 121 1.50 17.34 -0.87
C ARG A 121 0.80 16.87 -2.13
N PHE A 122 -0.39 16.30 -1.99
CA PHE A 122 -1.13 15.74 -3.12
C PHE A 122 -2.39 16.54 -3.46
N GLY A 123 -2.67 17.63 -2.72
CA GLY A 123 -3.84 18.46 -2.87
C GLY A 123 -5.12 17.71 -2.53
N GLN A 124 -5.76 17.13 -3.55
CA GLN A 124 -6.89 16.22 -3.36
C GLN A 124 -6.38 14.78 -3.21
N ALA A 125 -6.94 14.03 -2.26
CA ALA A 125 -6.62 12.61 -2.05
C ALA A 125 -6.79 11.73 -3.32
N SER A 126 -7.53 12.22 -4.31
CA SER A 126 -7.67 11.62 -5.65
C SER A 126 -6.37 11.60 -6.46
N ALA A 127 -5.51 12.63 -6.37
CA ALA A 127 -4.27 12.68 -7.13
C ALA A 127 -3.25 11.65 -6.63
N LEU A 128 -3.10 11.54 -5.30
CA LEU A 128 -2.31 10.52 -4.61
C LEU A 128 -2.74 9.10 -5.07
N PHE A 129 -4.05 8.85 -5.11
CA PHE A 129 -4.60 7.58 -5.56
C PHE A 129 -4.31 7.29 -7.05
N VAL A 130 -4.37 8.30 -7.91
CA VAL A 130 -4.04 8.13 -9.34
C VAL A 130 -2.56 7.81 -9.51
N VAL A 131 -1.66 8.49 -8.79
CA VAL A 131 -0.22 8.16 -8.76
C VAL A 131 -0.01 6.68 -8.42
N ASP A 132 -0.64 6.22 -7.34
CA ASP A 132 -0.59 4.82 -6.90
C ASP A 132 -1.04 3.83 -7.98
N GLN A 133 -2.17 4.12 -8.64
CA GLN A 133 -2.72 3.30 -9.70
C GLN A 133 -1.77 3.23 -10.91
N LEU A 134 -1.11 4.34 -11.25
CA LEU A 134 -0.09 4.39 -12.31
C LEU A 134 1.11 3.54 -11.93
N ILE A 135 1.64 3.70 -10.71
CA ILE A 135 2.78 2.92 -10.20
C ILE A 135 2.46 1.43 -10.23
N LYS A 136 1.35 0.99 -9.62
CA LYS A 136 0.89 -0.41 -9.67
C LYS A 136 0.77 -0.92 -11.10
N GLY A 137 0.35 -0.06 -12.02
CA GLY A 137 0.32 -0.33 -13.45
C GLY A 137 1.71 -0.60 -14.05
N VAL A 138 2.69 0.26 -13.75
CA VAL A 138 4.10 0.08 -14.15
C VAL A 138 4.65 -1.23 -13.64
N LEU A 139 4.45 -1.50 -12.35
CA LEU A 139 4.88 -2.71 -11.68
C LEU A 139 4.28 -3.97 -12.30
N ARG A 140 2.99 -3.93 -12.64
CA ARG A 140 2.30 -5.05 -13.30
C ARG A 140 2.85 -5.30 -14.70
N SER A 141 3.23 -4.26 -15.44
CA SER A 141 3.93 -4.40 -16.72
C SER A 141 5.30 -5.06 -16.55
N LEU A 142 6.08 -4.64 -15.56
CA LEU A 142 7.40 -5.22 -15.26
C LEU A 142 7.31 -6.72 -14.96
N VAL A 143 6.41 -7.11 -14.05
CA VAL A 143 6.19 -8.54 -13.73
C VAL A 143 5.63 -9.30 -14.93
N GLY A 144 4.82 -8.65 -15.77
CA GLY A 144 4.26 -9.22 -16.99
C GLY A 144 5.33 -9.60 -18.01
N ILE A 145 6.32 -8.74 -18.23
CA ILE A 145 7.43 -9.01 -19.16
C ILE A 145 8.23 -10.23 -18.71
N VAL A 146 8.55 -10.29 -17.42
CA VAL A 146 9.26 -11.44 -16.85
C VAL A 146 8.48 -12.74 -17.14
N ARG A 147 7.16 -12.72 -17.00
CA ARG A 147 6.30 -13.86 -17.34
C ARG A 147 6.39 -14.26 -18.82
N THR A 148 6.43 -13.30 -19.73
CA THR A 148 6.53 -13.57 -21.18
C THR A 148 7.87 -14.17 -21.54
N VAL A 149 8.98 -13.60 -21.06
CA VAL A 149 10.34 -14.12 -21.30
C VAL A 149 10.46 -15.56 -20.82
N PHE A 150 9.98 -15.85 -19.61
CA PHE A 150 10.06 -17.19 -19.05
C PHE A 150 9.14 -18.23 -19.73
N ARG A 151 8.08 -17.83 -20.42
CA ARG A 151 7.22 -18.74 -21.20
C ARG A 151 7.85 -19.17 -22.52
N LEU A 152 8.76 -18.36 -23.06
CA LEU A 152 9.47 -18.63 -24.32
C LEU A 152 10.62 -19.64 -24.13
N LEU A 153 10.98 -19.99 -22.89
CA LEU A 153 12.01 -20.97 -22.59
C LEU A 153 11.38 -22.37 -22.39
N PRO A 154 11.54 -23.31 -23.35
CA PRO A 154 11.00 -24.67 -23.24
C PRO A 154 11.87 -25.51 -22.29
N ILE A 155 11.76 -25.28 -20.98
CA ILE A 155 12.50 -26.05 -19.97
C ILE A 155 11.52 -26.99 -19.24
N PRO A 156 11.70 -28.32 -19.33
CA PRO A 156 10.93 -29.29 -18.55
C PRO A 156 11.04 -29.02 -17.05
N GLY A 157 9.94 -29.02 -16.31
CA GLY A 157 9.93 -28.72 -14.86
C GLY A 157 10.06 -27.23 -14.49
N ALA A 158 10.35 -26.33 -15.44
CA ALA A 158 10.46 -24.91 -15.15
C ALA A 158 9.13 -24.31 -14.68
N GLN A 159 7.98 -24.83 -15.07
CA GLN A 159 6.68 -24.26 -14.67
C GLN A 159 6.51 -24.13 -13.14
N GLN A 160 7.02 -25.09 -12.35
CA GLN A 160 6.93 -25.06 -10.89
C GLN A 160 7.88 -24.00 -10.30
N PHE A 161 9.12 -23.97 -10.79
CA PHE A 161 10.10 -22.95 -10.44
C PHE A 161 9.62 -21.54 -10.83
N LEU A 162 9.00 -21.39 -12.00
CA LEU A 162 8.42 -20.15 -12.49
C LEU A 162 7.29 -19.66 -11.59
N ARG A 163 6.47 -20.54 -11.02
CA ARG A 163 5.44 -20.14 -10.04
C ARG A 163 6.09 -19.57 -8.76
N ILE A 164 7.17 -20.19 -8.29
CA ILE A 164 7.91 -19.71 -7.11
C ILE A 164 8.54 -18.35 -7.41
N VAL A 165 9.24 -18.21 -8.53
CA VAL A 165 9.82 -16.93 -8.97
C VAL A 165 8.73 -15.87 -9.15
N GLN A 166 7.58 -16.21 -9.73
CA GLN A 166 6.47 -15.28 -9.90
C GLN A 166 5.85 -14.85 -8.57
N ALA A 167 5.66 -15.78 -7.64
CA ALA A 167 5.17 -15.48 -6.30
C ALA A 167 6.15 -14.54 -5.59
N PHE A 168 7.44 -14.86 -5.66
CA PHE A 168 8.52 -14.05 -5.13
C PHE A 168 8.54 -12.63 -5.73
N LEU A 169 8.53 -12.50 -7.06
CA LEU A 169 8.53 -11.20 -7.74
C LEU A 169 7.30 -10.38 -7.39
N ARG A 170 6.13 -11.02 -7.26
CA ARG A 170 4.90 -10.34 -6.84
C ARG A 170 5.03 -9.75 -5.43
N ILE A 171 5.64 -10.49 -4.51
CA ILE A 171 5.84 -10.03 -3.14
C ILE A 171 6.88 -8.91 -3.10
N ALA A 172 8.02 -9.09 -3.78
CA ALA A 172 9.10 -8.11 -3.81
C ALA A 172 8.68 -6.76 -4.43
N VAL A 173 7.75 -6.81 -5.36
CA VAL A 173 7.16 -5.64 -6.02
C VAL A 173 6.08 -4.96 -5.17
N GLY A 174 5.52 -5.66 -4.17
CA GLY A 174 4.37 -5.18 -3.39
C GLY A 174 4.66 -4.08 -2.37
N PHE A 175 5.89 -3.56 -2.31
CA PHE A 175 6.28 -2.44 -1.46
C PHE A 175 6.77 -1.22 -2.24
N ILE A 176 6.75 -1.28 -3.57
CA ILE A 176 7.39 -0.27 -4.41
C ILE A 176 6.55 1.00 -4.44
N ASP A 177 5.22 0.88 -4.51
CA ASP A 177 4.29 2.00 -4.43
C ASP A 177 4.44 2.78 -3.13
N GLU A 178 4.59 2.10 -2.00
CA GLU A 178 4.81 2.76 -0.71
C GLU A 178 6.15 3.48 -0.63
N VAL A 179 7.20 2.89 -1.19
CA VAL A 179 8.53 3.50 -1.23
C VAL A 179 8.54 4.75 -2.12
N ILE A 180 7.85 4.70 -3.27
CA ILE A 180 7.71 5.87 -4.15
C ILE A 180 6.89 6.96 -3.46
N LEU A 181 5.79 6.58 -2.81
CA LEU A 181 5.01 7.52 -2.03
C LEU A 181 5.86 8.18 -0.92
N ALA A 182 6.64 7.37 -0.20
CA ALA A 182 7.54 7.85 0.82
C ALA A 182 8.56 8.85 0.27
N TYR A 183 9.09 8.62 -0.94
CA TYR A 183 9.97 9.56 -1.62
C TYR A 183 9.32 10.91 -1.93
N CYS A 184 8.09 10.88 -2.45
CA CYS A 184 7.34 12.10 -2.73
C CYS A 184 7.08 12.90 -1.44
N ILE A 185 6.80 12.22 -0.33
CA ILE A 185 6.62 12.86 0.97
C ILE A 185 7.96 13.43 1.49
N LYS A 186 9.02 12.62 1.44
CA LYS A 186 10.36 12.98 1.94
C LYS A 186 10.95 14.19 1.24
N THR A 187 10.83 14.25 -0.07
CA THR A 187 11.36 15.37 -0.87
C THR A 187 10.54 16.65 -0.76
N ARG A 188 9.38 16.62 -0.06
CA ARG A 188 8.46 17.74 0.12
C ARG A 188 8.10 18.45 -1.20
N SER A 189 8.07 17.69 -2.29
CA SER A 189 7.88 18.26 -3.61
C SER A 189 6.43 18.71 -3.84
N ASN A 190 6.27 19.86 -4.49
CA ASN A 190 4.98 20.35 -4.98
C ASN A 190 4.66 19.82 -6.38
N THR A 191 5.53 18.97 -6.95
CA THR A 191 5.33 18.30 -8.24
C THR A 191 5.20 16.78 -8.03
N PRO A 192 4.05 16.29 -7.50
CA PRO A 192 3.86 14.88 -7.20
C PRO A 192 4.04 13.97 -8.42
N TRP A 193 3.67 14.41 -9.62
CA TRP A 193 3.84 13.58 -10.82
C TRP A 193 5.31 13.43 -11.18
N GLN A 194 6.05 14.54 -11.19
CA GLN A 194 7.49 14.51 -11.48
C GLN A 194 8.25 13.69 -10.45
N SER A 195 7.97 13.90 -9.17
CA SER A 195 8.63 13.19 -8.07
C SER A 195 8.37 11.69 -8.12
N SER A 196 7.15 11.29 -8.48
CA SER A 196 6.81 9.87 -8.62
C SER A 196 7.50 9.23 -9.82
N ARG A 197 7.64 9.96 -10.94
CA ARG A 197 8.41 9.52 -12.10
C ARG A 197 9.88 9.32 -11.72
N ASP A 198 10.48 10.31 -11.07
CA ASP A 198 11.89 10.29 -10.67
C ASP A 198 12.14 9.13 -9.71
N ALA A 199 11.26 8.94 -8.72
CA ALA A 199 11.32 7.83 -7.79
C ALA A 199 11.26 6.45 -8.49
N LEU A 200 10.40 6.30 -9.49
CA LEU A 200 10.30 5.07 -10.29
C LEU A 200 11.58 4.78 -11.06
N VAL A 201 12.19 5.80 -11.67
CA VAL A 201 13.47 5.67 -12.38
C VAL A 201 14.58 5.29 -11.40
N LEU A 202 14.69 6.00 -10.29
CA LEU A 202 15.64 5.72 -9.21
C LEU A 202 15.48 4.30 -8.64
N TYR A 203 14.25 3.80 -8.54
CA TYR A 203 13.99 2.42 -8.14
C TYR A 203 14.46 1.43 -9.22
N GLY A 204 14.09 1.70 -10.48
CA GLY A 204 14.45 0.87 -11.62
C GLY A 204 15.96 0.72 -11.78
N GLN A 205 16.71 1.82 -11.73
CA GLN A 205 18.16 1.80 -11.85
C GLN A 205 18.86 1.08 -10.69
N ASN A 206 18.19 0.99 -9.53
CA ASN A 206 18.66 0.26 -8.35
C ASN A 206 17.90 -1.05 -8.11
N LEU A 207 17.38 -1.70 -9.16
CA LEU A 207 16.54 -2.90 -8.99
C LEU A 207 17.27 -4.03 -8.25
N LYS A 208 18.56 -4.25 -8.51
CA LYS A 208 19.34 -5.35 -7.91
C LYS A 208 19.43 -5.26 -6.37
N PRO A 209 19.93 -4.15 -5.77
CA PRO A 209 19.94 -4.02 -4.31
C PRO A 209 18.52 -4.03 -3.71
N MET A 210 17.55 -3.41 -4.37
CA MET A 210 16.15 -3.41 -3.89
C MET A 210 15.56 -4.81 -3.83
N MET A 211 15.71 -5.61 -4.90
CA MET A 211 15.19 -6.98 -4.97
C MET A 211 15.88 -7.92 -3.98
N LYS A 212 17.21 -7.77 -3.78
CA LYS A 212 17.95 -8.55 -2.78
C LYS A 212 17.41 -8.31 -1.37
N ASN A 213 17.14 -7.05 -1.04
CA ASN A 213 16.60 -6.67 0.26
C ASN A 213 15.16 -7.15 0.44
N ALA A 214 14.31 -6.95 -0.57
CA ALA A 214 12.95 -7.46 -0.57
C ALA A 214 12.89 -8.99 -0.40
N ALA A 215 13.87 -9.72 -0.94
CA ALA A 215 13.98 -11.17 -0.79
C ALA A 215 14.15 -11.60 0.67
N TRP A 216 15.15 -11.00 1.34
CA TRP A 216 15.44 -11.27 2.74
C TRP A 216 14.29 -10.87 3.63
N LEU A 217 13.72 -9.69 3.37
CA LEU A 217 12.58 -9.20 4.11
C LEU A 217 11.36 -10.12 3.97
N THR A 218 11.11 -10.62 2.76
CA THR A 218 10.05 -11.61 2.52
C THR A 218 10.28 -12.86 3.38
N LEU A 219 11.47 -13.43 3.37
CA LEU A 219 11.79 -14.61 4.18
C LEU A 219 11.53 -14.35 5.69
N ILE A 220 11.99 -13.21 6.20
CA ILE A 220 11.79 -12.79 7.59
C ILE A 220 10.31 -12.66 7.92
N ILE A 221 9.53 -11.97 7.08
CA ILE A 221 8.09 -11.78 7.31
C ILE A 221 7.33 -13.10 7.25
N TYR A 222 7.69 -14.02 6.36
CA TYR A 222 7.06 -15.34 6.31
C TYR A 222 7.34 -16.15 7.58
N LEU A 223 8.59 -16.15 8.06
CA LEU A 223 8.96 -16.81 9.31
C LEU A 223 8.20 -16.21 10.50
N LEU A 224 8.16 -14.88 10.61
CA LEU A 224 7.41 -14.19 11.67
C LEU A 224 5.90 -14.46 11.57
N SER A 225 5.33 -14.49 10.36
CA SER A 225 3.93 -14.83 10.13
C SER A 225 3.61 -16.26 10.57
N PHE A 226 4.53 -17.20 10.33
CA PHE A 226 4.37 -18.58 10.78
C PHE A 226 4.41 -18.67 12.32
N VAL A 227 5.36 -17.99 12.96
CA VAL A 227 5.44 -17.93 14.43
C VAL A 227 4.17 -17.32 15.04
N VAL A 228 3.70 -16.19 14.49
CA VAL A 228 2.45 -15.57 14.94
C VAL A 228 1.26 -16.49 14.73
N PHE A 229 1.19 -17.19 13.59
CA PHE A 229 0.14 -18.17 13.35
C PHE A 229 0.11 -19.25 14.45
N LEU A 230 1.27 -19.82 14.82
CA LEU A 230 1.35 -20.79 15.91
C LEU A 230 0.88 -20.21 17.24
N VAL A 231 1.28 -18.98 17.58
CA VAL A 231 0.85 -18.29 18.80
C VAL A 231 -0.67 -18.05 18.79
N MET A 232 -1.24 -17.72 17.63
CA MET A 232 -2.67 -17.46 17.47
C MET A 232 -3.55 -18.72 17.48
N LEU A 233 -2.97 -19.92 17.46
CA LEU A 233 -3.73 -21.17 17.63
C LEU A 233 -4.42 -21.25 18.99
N ALA A 234 -3.74 -20.82 20.07
CA ALA A 234 -4.29 -20.86 21.42
C ALA A 234 -5.54 -19.96 21.62
N PRO A 235 -5.50 -18.64 21.32
CA PRO A 235 -6.69 -17.80 21.43
C PRO A 235 -7.80 -18.23 20.47
N ALA A 236 -7.46 -18.76 19.29
CA ALA A 236 -8.46 -19.27 18.36
C ALA A 236 -9.14 -20.55 18.86
N ALA A 237 -8.39 -21.46 19.49
CA ALA A 237 -8.95 -22.65 20.13
C ALA A 237 -9.90 -22.27 21.29
N LEU A 238 -9.54 -21.25 22.07
CA LEU A 238 -10.42 -20.71 23.11
C LEU A 238 -11.74 -20.17 22.53
N VAL A 239 -11.67 -19.36 21.47
CA VAL A 239 -12.88 -18.86 20.79
C VAL A 239 -13.73 -20.01 20.27
N ALA A 240 -13.14 -21.02 19.64
CA ALA A 240 -13.86 -22.18 19.12
C ALA A 240 -14.55 -22.98 20.23
N TYR A 241 -13.91 -23.16 21.38
CA TYR A 241 -14.50 -23.83 22.54
C TYR A 241 -15.72 -23.09 23.10
N LEU A 242 -15.71 -21.75 23.04
CA LEU A 242 -16.80 -20.91 23.56
C LEU A 242 -18.01 -20.81 22.62
N ILE A 243 -17.93 -21.28 21.36
CA ILE A 243 -19.04 -21.23 20.39
C ILE A 243 -19.85 -22.54 20.48
N PRO A 244 -21.10 -22.52 20.99
CA PRO A 244 -21.95 -23.71 21.07
C PRO A 244 -22.23 -24.29 19.68
N GLY A 245 -21.97 -25.58 19.49
CA GLY A 245 -22.13 -26.27 18.20
C GLY A 245 -20.99 -26.05 17.19
N GLY A 246 -19.87 -25.46 17.62
CA GLY A 246 -18.73 -25.16 16.74
C GLY A 246 -18.09 -26.39 16.09
N TRP A 247 -17.99 -26.38 14.75
CA TRP A 247 -17.17 -27.36 14.04
C TRP A 247 -15.69 -27.07 14.31
N SER A 248 -14.86 -28.12 14.42
CA SER A 248 -13.42 -28.01 14.67
C SER A 248 -12.68 -27.11 13.67
N ALA A 249 -13.23 -26.94 12.46
CA ALA A 249 -12.75 -26.01 11.44
C ALA A 249 -12.82 -24.52 11.85
N THR A 250 -13.74 -24.13 12.75
CA THR A 250 -13.91 -22.73 13.20
C THR A 250 -12.67 -22.20 13.91
N GLY A 251 -12.00 -23.02 14.73
CA GLY A 251 -10.76 -22.62 15.40
C GLY A 251 -9.62 -22.33 14.42
N LEU A 252 -9.47 -23.15 13.37
CA LEU A 252 -8.45 -22.90 12.34
C LEU A 252 -8.74 -21.63 11.55
N LEU A 253 -10.02 -21.39 11.19
CA LEU A 253 -10.43 -20.17 10.49
C LEU A 253 -10.17 -18.92 11.33
N VAL A 254 -10.50 -18.95 12.63
CA VAL A 254 -10.25 -17.84 13.56
C VAL A 254 -8.74 -17.62 13.73
N ALA A 255 -7.94 -18.68 13.84
CA ALA A 255 -6.47 -18.57 13.92
C ALA A 255 -5.88 -17.92 12.68
N LEU A 256 -6.34 -18.34 11.49
CA LEU A 256 -5.93 -17.75 10.22
C LEU A 256 -6.33 -16.28 10.12
N LEU A 257 -7.53 -15.91 10.58
CA LEU A 257 -8.00 -14.51 10.60
C LEU A 257 -7.17 -13.64 11.56
N PHE A 258 -6.86 -14.12 12.75
CA PHE A 258 -6.00 -13.39 13.69
C PHE A 258 -4.58 -13.25 13.15
N ALA A 259 -3.98 -14.33 12.63
CA ALA A 259 -2.66 -14.28 12.02
C ALA A 259 -2.62 -13.32 10.82
N TRP A 260 -3.66 -13.33 9.98
CA TRP A 260 -3.80 -12.40 8.87
C TRP A 260 -3.90 -10.94 9.35
N SER A 261 -4.65 -10.69 10.41
CA SER A 261 -4.80 -9.35 11.01
C SER A 261 -3.47 -8.81 11.51
N VAL A 262 -2.67 -9.61 12.21
CA VAL A 262 -1.32 -9.21 12.65
C VAL A 262 -0.40 -8.96 11.47
N LYS A 263 -0.42 -9.84 10.46
CA LYS A 263 0.39 -9.67 9.25
C LYS A 263 0.10 -8.33 8.58
N VAL A 264 -1.17 -8.01 8.33
CA VAL A 264 -1.56 -6.78 7.63
C VAL A 264 -1.31 -5.53 8.50
N ALA A 265 -1.62 -5.59 9.79
CA ALA A 265 -1.50 -4.40 10.65
C ALA A 265 -0.06 -4.08 11.07
N VAL A 266 0.80 -5.09 11.24
CA VAL A 266 2.14 -4.94 11.83
C VAL A 266 3.25 -5.27 10.84
N PHE A 267 3.16 -6.42 10.16
CA PHE A 267 4.26 -6.88 9.30
C PHE A 267 4.36 -6.12 7.99
N GLU A 268 3.24 -5.74 7.38
CA GLU A 268 3.26 -4.90 6.17
C GLU A 268 3.93 -3.54 6.41
N PRO A 269 3.54 -2.69 7.40
CA PRO A 269 4.25 -1.44 7.63
C PRO A 269 5.69 -1.62 8.07
N LEU A 270 6.01 -2.67 8.84
CA LEU A 270 7.38 -2.98 9.19
C LEU A 270 8.22 -3.24 7.94
N ALA A 271 7.66 -4.02 7.00
CA ALA A 271 8.32 -4.30 5.74
C ALA A 271 8.51 -3.04 4.89
N VAL A 272 7.47 -2.20 4.77
CA VAL A 272 7.57 -0.90 4.10
C VAL A 272 8.65 -0.04 4.75
N THR A 273 8.72 0.01 6.07
CA THR A 273 9.76 0.77 6.81
C THR A 273 11.16 0.29 6.49
N CYS A 274 11.39 -1.03 6.48
CA CYS A 274 12.67 -1.60 6.06
C CYS A 274 13.00 -1.24 4.61
N MET A 275 12.03 -1.32 3.69
CA MET A 275 12.24 -0.99 2.28
C MET A 275 12.51 0.51 2.07
N MET A 276 11.88 1.40 2.83
CA MET A 276 12.18 2.84 2.83
C MET A 276 13.63 3.10 3.27
N GLN A 277 14.12 2.43 4.31
CA GLN A 277 15.52 2.56 4.75
C GLN A 277 16.50 2.18 3.64
N VAL A 278 16.24 1.05 2.96
CA VAL A 278 17.09 0.60 1.84
C VAL A 278 17.02 1.60 0.71
N TYR A 279 15.82 2.01 0.32
CA TYR A 279 15.62 2.89 -0.82
C TYR A 279 16.31 4.24 -0.62
N PHE A 280 16.02 4.94 0.47
CA PHE A 280 16.58 6.27 0.72
C PHE A 280 18.11 6.26 0.84
N LYS A 281 18.67 5.22 1.45
CA LYS A 281 20.12 5.03 1.50
C LYS A 281 20.71 4.74 0.11
N THR A 282 20.01 3.97 -0.71
CA THR A 282 20.51 3.54 -2.02
C THR A 282 20.53 4.70 -3.01
N ILE A 283 19.51 5.55 -2.98
CA ILE A 283 19.37 6.67 -3.94
C ILE A 283 20.14 7.93 -3.53
N GLU A 284 20.82 7.91 -2.39
CA GLU A 284 21.53 9.08 -1.86
C GLU A 284 22.57 9.59 -2.87
N GLY A 285 22.46 10.88 -3.24
CA GLY A 285 23.32 11.51 -4.23
C GLY A 285 23.08 11.08 -5.69
N GLN A 286 22.08 10.25 -5.98
CA GLN A 286 21.76 9.81 -7.33
C GLN A 286 20.74 10.74 -8.01
N THR A 287 20.84 10.86 -9.33
CA THR A 287 19.81 11.44 -10.19
C THR A 287 19.17 10.36 -11.05
N PRO A 288 17.92 10.56 -11.52
CA PRO A 288 17.27 9.65 -12.47
C PRO A 288 18.11 9.46 -13.74
N ASP A 289 18.41 8.21 -14.09
CA ASP A 289 19.15 7.85 -15.30
C ASP A 289 18.22 7.92 -16.54
N PRO A 290 18.56 8.73 -17.57
CA PRO A 290 17.79 8.83 -18.81
C PRO A 290 17.61 7.48 -19.55
N GLU A 291 18.58 6.57 -19.48
CA GLU A 291 18.45 5.25 -20.09
C GLU A 291 17.37 4.43 -19.40
N TRP A 292 17.30 4.51 -18.07
CA TRP A 292 16.26 3.81 -17.30
C TRP A 292 14.88 4.44 -17.51
N GLU A 293 14.82 5.77 -17.64
CA GLU A 293 13.58 6.45 -18.04
C GLU A 293 13.12 5.94 -19.42
N ALA A 294 14.01 5.84 -20.41
CA ALA A 294 13.68 5.31 -21.74
C ALA A 294 13.25 3.83 -21.70
N LYS A 295 13.91 3.01 -20.88
CA LYS A 295 13.53 1.59 -20.66
C LYS A 295 12.11 1.50 -20.09
N LEU A 296 11.80 2.26 -19.03
CA LEU A 296 10.47 2.30 -18.41
C LEU A 296 9.40 2.82 -19.38
N ASP A 297 9.75 3.81 -20.19
CA ASP A 297 8.90 4.35 -21.25
C ASP A 297 8.55 3.29 -22.29
N GLY A 298 9.51 2.50 -22.77
CA GLY A 298 9.27 1.43 -23.74
C GLY A 298 8.37 0.31 -23.19
N ILE A 299 8.53 -0.05 -21.92
CA ILE A 299 7.90 -1.25 -21.34
C ILE A 299 6.55 -1.00 -20.65
N SER A 300 6.22 0.24 -20.27
CA SER A 300 4.98 0.52 -19.55
C SER A 300 4.17 1.68 -20.13
N LYS A 301 2.96 1.36 -20.60
CA LYS A 301 1.93 2.34 -20.95
C LYS A 301 1.62 3.30 -19.78
N LYS A 302 1.63 2.79 -18.55
CA LYS A 302 1.31 3.56 -17.35
C LYS A 302 2.44 4.52 -16.95
N PHE A 303 3.68 4.16 -17.27
CA PHE A 303 4.81 5.09 -17.12
C PHE A 303 4.73 6.25 -18.14
N ARG A 304 4.32 5.96 -19.38
CA ARG A 304 4.05 7.01 -20.37
C ARG A 304 2.92 7.93 -19.94
N GLU A 305 1.83 7.37 -19.43
CA GLU A 305 0.72 8.16 -18.85
C GLU A 305 1.19 9.05 -17.69
N LEU A 306 2.07 8.54 -16.82
CA LEU A 306 2.71 9.34 -15.77
C LEU A 306 3.52 10.50 -16.35
N LYS A 307 4.34 10.28 -17.40
CA LYS A 307 5.07 11.36 -18.08
C LYS A 307 4.15 12.40 -18.72
N HIS A 308 3.01 11.98 -19.28
CA HIS A 308 2.00 12.92 -19.77
C HIS A 308 1.44 13.80 -18.64
N LYS A 309 1.21 13.22 -17.45
CA LYS A 309 0.80 14.00 -16.27
C LYS A 309 1.87 15.00 -15.83
N VAL A 310 3.16 14.62 -15.88
CA VAL A 310 4.29 15.54 -15.62
C VAL A 310 4.27 16.74 -16.58
N ALA A 311 4.02 16.50 -17.87
CA ALA A 311 3.93 17.60 -18.84
C ALA A 311 2.77 18.55 -18.53
N GLY A 312 1.61 18.01 -18.12
CA GLY A 312 0.46 18.81 -17.69
C GLY A 312 0.73 19.62 -16.42
N GLU A 313 1.46 19.05 -15.45
CA GLU A 313 1.89 19.72 -14.22
C GLU A 313 2.84 20.89 -14.51
N LYS A 314 3.83 20.70 -15.39
CA LYS A 314 4.74 21.76 -15.84
C LYS A 314 4.02 22.91 -16.55
N ALA A 315 2.99 22.59 -17.34
CA ALA A 315 2.19 23.61 -18.03
C ALA A 315 1.30 24.45 -17.08
N GLN A 316 1.00 23.92 -15.88
CA GLN A 316 0.19 24.61 -14.86
C GLN A 316 1.04 25.42 -13.88
N GLN A 317 2.36 25.24 -13.87
CA GLN A 317 3.28 26.00 -13.03
C GLN A 317 3.56 27.33 -13.75
N PRO A 318 3.14 28.50 -13.21
CA PRO A 318 3.46 29.78 -13.82
C PRO A 318 4.98 29.90 -13.85
N GLU A 319 5.53 30.18 -15.02
CA GLU A 319 6.93 30.49 -15.23
C GLU A 319 7.33 31.57 -14.21
N ALA A 320 8.15 31.19 -13.23
CA ALA A 320 8.63 32.11 -12.22
C ALA A 320 9.32 33.27 -12.95
N ALA A 321 8.76 34.47 -12.75
CA ALA A 321 9.12 35.75 -13.38
C ALA A 321 10.52 35.77 -14.00
N ALA A 322 10.57 35.81 -15.34
CA ALA A 322 11.72 36.32 -16.04
C ALA A 322 12.04 37.73 -15.46
N PRO A 323 13.30 38.03 -15.08
CA PRO A 323 13.65 39.38 -14.68
C PRO A 323 13.36 40.28 -15.88
N LEU A 324 12.51 41.29 -15.67
CA LEU A 324 12.30 42.35 -16.66
C LEU A 324 13.65 43.01 -16.93
N ALA A 325 14.26 42.64 -18.05
CA ALA A 325 15.32 43.43 -18.65
C ALA A 325 14.69 44.73 -19.16
N GLY A 326 15.09 45.86 -18.59
CA GLY A 326 14.79 47.17 -19.15
C GLY A 326 14.58 48.26 -18.11
N ASP A 327 15.67 48.89 -17.68
CA ASP A 327 15.78 50.34 -17.90
C ASP A 327 17.26 50.71 -18.02
N GLN A 328 17.74 50.80 -19.26
CA GLN A 328 18.84 51.70 -19.58
C GLN A 328 18.20 52.96 -20.14
N SER A 329 18.20 54.03 -19.35
CA SER A 329 18.21 55.37 -19.90
C SER A 329 19.23 56.22 -19.14
N VAL A 330 20.27 56.53 -19.88
CA VAL A 330 21.30 57.53 -19.65
C VAL A 330 20.62 58.90 -19.52
N ASP A 331 21.00 59.68 -18.51
CA ASP A 331 21.22 61.11 -18.76
C ASP A 331 22.32 61.66 -17.87
N GLY A 332 23.23 62.40 -18.51
CA GLY A 332 24.45 62.90 -17.90
C GLY A 332 24.35 64.31 -17.34
N SER A 333 25.55 64.86 -17.16
CA SER A 333 25.93 66.26 -16.89
C SER A 333 26.19 66.65 -15.42
N ALA A 334 27.46 67.10 -15.24
CA ALA A 334 28.01 68.17 -14.37
C ALA A 334 27.21 68.57 -13.12
N ASN A 335 27.83 68.71 -11.94
CA ASN A 335 29.04 69.48 -11.64
C ASN A 335 29.63 69.04 -10.29
#